data_AF-A0A7I4CIY5-F1
#
_entry.id   AF-A0A7I4CIY5-F1
#
_cell.length_a   1.000
_cell.length_b   1.000
_cell.length_c   1.000
_cell.angle_alpha   90.00
_cell.angle_beta   90.00
_cell.angle_gamma   90.00
#
_symmetry.space_group_name_H-M   'P 1'
#
loop_
_entity.id
_entity.type
_entity.pdbx_description
1 polymer ?
#
loop_
_entity_poly.entity_id
_entity_poly.type
_entity_poly.pdbx_seq_one_letter_code
_entity_poly.pdbx_strand_id
1 'polypeptide(L)' 'MSVICKNQQGRVKLYCKGTDTAILKRLRNPSSPMVEATIQHIEEFSRNGYRTLCIAEREVQSSVYLYETLLWIIC' A
#
# COMPACT_ATOMS: atom_id res chain seq x y z
N MET A 1 -1.54 8.87 1.85
CA MET A 1 -2.95 9.13 1.46
C MET A 1 -3.58 7.81 1.06
N SER A 2 -4.77 7.50 1.56
CA SER A 2 -5.48 6.24 1.28
C SER A 2 -6.87 6.50 0.74
N VAL A 3 -7.40 5.55 -0.05
CA VAL A 3 -8.76 5.57 -0.59
C VAL A 3 -9.34 4.16 -0.56
N ILE A 4 -10.61 4.04 -0.22
CA ILE A 4 -11.35 2.78 -0.29
C ILE A 4 -12.30 2.86 -1.47
N CYS A 5 -12.19 1.91 -2.40
CA CYS A 5 -12.98 1.85 -3.61
C CYS A 5 -13.78 0.55 -3.65
N LYS A 6 -15.02 0.62 -4.12
CA LYS A 6 -15.86 -0.55 -4.44
C LYS A 6 -16.02 -0.66 -5.94
N ASN A 7 -15.74 -1.82 -6.51
CA ASN A 7 -15.91 -2.05 -7.95
C ASN A 7 -17.35 -2.50 -8.28
N GLN A 8 -17.68 -2.58 -9.58
CA GLN A 8 -19.01 -2.98 -10.06
C GLN A 8 -19.40 -4.41 -9.66
N GLN A 9 -18.42 -5.26 -9.36
CA GLN A 9 -18.64 -6.63 -8.88
C GLN A 9 -18.85 -6.70 -7.35
N GLY A 10 -18.89 -5.55 -6.68
CA GLY A 10 -19.07 -5.47 -5.24
C GLY A 10 -17.81 -5.73 -4.42
N ARG A 11 -16.67 -6.02 -5.05
CA ARG A 11 -15.37 -6.19 -4.38
C ARG A 11 -14.82 -4.84 -3.94
N VAL A 12 -14.10 -4.88 -2.84
CA VAL A 12 -13.68 -3.68 -2.12
C VAL A 12 -12.19 -3.71 -1.96
N LYS A 13 -11.54 -2.62 -2.33
CA LYS A 13 -10.09 -2.49 -2.19
C LYS A 13 -9.75 -1.20 -1.48
N LEU A 14 -8.83 -1.30 -0.53
CA LEU A 14 -8.10 -0.19 0.04
C LEU A 14 -6.83 0.01 -0.77
N TYR A 15 -6.64 1.22 -1.29
CA TYR A 15 -5.41 1.67 -1.91
C TYR A 15 -4.72 2.67 -0.99
N CYS A 16 -3.42 2.53 -0.78
CA CYS A 16 -2.62 3.49 -0.02
C CYS A 16 -1.38 3.90 -0.82
N LYS A 17 -1.17 5.22 -0.95
CA LYS A 17 0.04 5.80 -1.55
C LYS A 17 0.82 6.62 -0.53
N GLY A 18 2.14 6.52 -0.57
CA GLY A 18 3.03 7.23 0.34
C GLY A 18 4.49 7.09 -0.06
N THR A 19 5.38 7.57 0.82
CA THR A 19 6.82 7.31 0.70
C THR A 19 7.10 5.82 0.85
N ASP A 20 8.23 5.39 0.31
CA ASP A 20 8.81 4.05 0.50
C ASP A 20 8.76 3.59 1.97
N THR A 21 9.31 4.40 2.88
CA THR A 21 9.38 4.11 4.31
C THR A 21 8.01 4.05 4.97
N ALA A 22 7.03 4.83 4.52
CA ALA A 22 5.67 4.80 5.06
C ALA A 22 4.91 3.54 4.61
N ILE A 23 5.11 3.10 3.37
CA ILE A 23 4.38 1.97 2.80
C ILE A 23 5.02 0.64 3.19
N LEU A 24 6.34 0.50 3.10
CA LEU A 24 7.05 -0.75 3.36
C LEU A 24 6.83 -1.27 4.80
N LYS A 25 6.76 -0.36 5.79
CA LYS A 25 6.47 -0.71 7.19
C LYS A 25 5.06 -1.28 7.43
N ARG A 26 4.13 -1.06 6.50
CA ARG A 26 2.72 -1.47 6.61
C ARG A 26 2.39 -2.72 5.78
N LEU A 27 3.39 -3.32 5.12
CA LEU A 27 3.19 -4.53 4.32
C LEU A 27 3.06 -5.76 5.22
N ARG A 28 2.08 -6.62 4.92
CA ARG A 28 1.87 -7.87 5.65
C ARG A 28 3.01 -8.88 5.46
N ASN A 29 3.65 -8.87 4.29
CA ASN A 29 4.77 -9.75 3.97
C ASN A 29 5.93 -8.93 3.38
N PRO A 30 6.76 -8.30 4.21
CA PRO A 30 7.87 -7.46 3.75
C PRO A 30 9.00 -8.27 3.10
N SER A 31 9.11 -9.57 3.38
CA SER A 31 10.16 -10.45 2.84
C SER A 31 9.79 -11.12 1.52
N SER A 32 8.75 -10.64 0.83
CA SER A 32 8.38 -11.14 -0.49
C SER A 32 9.46 -10.77 -1.52
N PRO A 33 9.85 -11.66 -2.45
CA PRO A 33 10.80 -11.35 -3.52
C PRO A 33 10.39 -10.13 -4.35
N MET A 34 9.08 -9.90 -4.50
CA MET A 34 8.55 -8.71 -5.19
C MET A 34 8.90 -7.42 -4.44
N VAL A 35 8.85 -7.44 -3.10
CA VAL A 35 9.16 -6.27 -2.28
C VAL A 35 10.65 -5.96 -2.37
N GLU A 36 11.51 -6.98 -2.30
CA GLU A 36 12.96 -6.82 -2.46
C GLU A 36 13.33 -6.20 -3.81
N ALA A 37 12.77 -6.72 -4.92
CA ALA A 37 12.97 -6.13 -6.25
C ALA A 37 12.45 -4.68 -6.33
N THR A 38 11.34 -4.38 -5.67
CA THR A 38 10.78 -3.01 -5.63
C THR A 38 11.71 -2.06 -4.88
N ILE A 39 12.34 -2.49 -3.78
CA ILE A 39 13.30 -1.68 -3.03
C ILE A 39 14.51 -1.35 -3.91
N GLN A 40 15.05 -2.32 -4.65
CA GLN A 40 16.18 -2.09 -5.55
C GLN A 40 15.86 -1.02 -6.61
N HIS A 41 14.67 -1.06 -7.23
CA HIS A 41 14.26 -0.04 -8.19
C HIS A 41 14.04 1.34 -7.54
N ILE A 42 13.50 1.40 -6.32
CA ILE A 42 13.34 2.66 -5.58
C ILE A 42 14.69 3.32 -5.34
N GLU A 43 15.72 2.54 -4.96
CA GLU A 43 17.08 3.05 -4.80
C GLU A 43 17.66 3.56 -6.11
N GLU A 44 17.51 2.81 -7.20
CA GLU A 44 17.97 3.23 -8.53
C GLU A 44 17.32 4.54 -8.97
N PHE A 45 16.00 4.65 -8.83
CA PHE A 45 15.26 5.88 -9.14
C PHE A 45 15.69 7.05 -8.27
N SER A 46 15.99 6.81 -6.99
CA SER A 46 16.49 7.83 -6.09
C SER A 46 17.88 8.34 -6.51
N ARG A 47 18.78 7.44 -6.94
CA ARG A 47 20.11 7.81 -7.49
C ARG A 47 19.98 8.68 -8.74
N ASN A 48 18.94 8.46 -9.54
CA ASN A 48 18.64 9.26 -10.74
C ASN A 48 17.87 10.56 -10.45
N GLY A 49 17.56 10.86 -9.18
CA GLY A 49 16.87 12.10 -8.78
C GLY A 49 15.35 12.09 -8.99
N TYR A 50 14.74 10.93 -9.23
CA TYR A 50 13.29 10.82 -9.36
C TYR A 50 12.60 10.83 -8.00
N ARG A 51 11.41 11.45 -7.96
CA ARG A 51 10.51 11.32 -6.81
C ARG A 51 9.68 10.06 -6.98
N THR A 52 9.88 9.08 -6.11
CA THR A 52 9.15 7.82 -6.12
C THR A 52 8.01 7.85 -5.10
N LEU A 53 6.90 7.20 -5.43
CA LEU A 53 5.81 6.93 -4.51
C LEU A 53 5.50 5.44 -4.56
N CYS A 54 5.34 4.83 -3.39
CA CYS A 54 4.91 3.45 -3.27
C CYS A 54 3.40 3.40 -3.16
N ILE A 55 2.80 2.40 -3.81
CA ILE A 55 1.36 2.12 -3.74
C ILE A 55 1.18 0.68 -3.30
N ALA A 56 0.33 0.47 -2.30
CA ALA A 56 -0.08 -0.86 -1.85
C ALA A 56 -1.61 -0.97 -1.92
N GLU A 57 -2.10 -2.17 -2.22
CA GLU A 57 -3.53 -2.49 -2.18
C GLU A 57 -3.82 -3.65 -1.23
N ARG A 58 -5.03 -3.64 -0.66
CA ARG A 58 -5.58 -4.75 0.13
C ARG A 58 -7.05 -4.92 -0.21
N GLU A 59 -7.46 -6.15 -0.47
CA GLU A 59 -8.88 -6.49 -0.55
C GLU A 59 -9.51 -6.51 0.85
N VAL A 60 -10.66 -5.86 1.00
CA VAL A 60 -11.37 -5.70 2.27
C VAL A 60 -12.72 -6.40 2.16
N GLN A 61 -13.15 -7.12 3.20
CA GLN A 61 -14.49 -7.71 3.20
C GLN A 61 -15.56 -6.64 3.50
N SER A 62 -16.72 -6.77 2.86
CA SER A 62 -17.82 -5.80 2.95
C SER A 62 -18.38 -5.56 4.36
N SER A 63 -18.12 -6.45 5.32
CA SER A 63 -18.51 -6.27 6.73
C SER A 63 -17.51 -5.45 7.55
N VAL A 64 -16.27 -5.30 7.07
CA VAL A 64 -15.14 -4.69 7.80
C VAL A 64 -15.08 -3.16 7.64
N TYR A 65 -15.95 -2.58 6.81
CA TYR A 65 -16.00 -1.13 6.56
C TYR A 65 -16.36 -0.28 7.77
N LEU A 66 -17.04 -0.84 8.76
CA LEU A 66 -17.78 -0.03 9.73
C LEU A 66 -17.02 0.27 11.04
N TYR A 67 -15.86 -0.33 11.30
CA TYR A 67 -15.25 -0.21 12.64
C TYR A 67 -13.71 -0.13 12.67
N GLU A 68 -12.98 -0.90 11.86
CA GLU A 68 -11.54 -1.11 12.12
C GLU A 68 -10.57 -0.57 11.07
N THR A 69 -11.03 -0.22 9.87
CA THR A 69 -10.12 0.09 8.75
C THR A 69 -9.48 1.48 8.85
N LEU A 70 -10.06 2.42 9.59
CA LEU A 70 -9.50 3.76 9.80
C LEU A 70 -8.44 3.80 10.91
N LEU A 71 -8.54 2.96 11.94
CA LEU A 71 -7.55 2.92 13.03
C LEU A 71 -6.22 2.25 12.61
N TRP A 72 -6.28 1.19 11.80
CA TRP A 72 -5.11 0.40 11.38
C TRP A 72 -4.23 1.04 10.28
N ILE A 73 -4.63 2.18 9.72
CA ILE A 73 -3.80 2.89 8.73
C ILE A 73 -2.79 3.82 9.44
N ILE A 74 -3.03 4.14 10.71
CA ILE A 74 -2.22 5.08 11.51
C ILE A 74 -1.30 4.34 12.51
N CYS A 75 -1.65 3.14 12.97
CA CYS A 75 -0.80 2.29 13.82
C CYS A 75 -0.36 1.02 13.11
#